data_AF-A0A2A4UTQ8-F1
#
_entry.id   AF-A0A2A4UTQ8-F1
#
_cell.length_a   1.000
_cell.length_b   1.000
_cell.length_c   1.000
_cell.angle_alpha   90.00
_cell.angle_beta   90.00
_cell.angle_gamma   90.00
#
_symmetry.space_group_name_H-M   'P 1'
#
loop_
_entity.id
_entity.type
_entity.pdbx_description
1 polymer ?
#
loop_
_entity_poly.entity_id
_entity_poly.type
_entity_poly.pdbx_seq_one_letter_code
_entity_poly.pdbx_strand_id
1 'polypeptide(L)'
;GVTTLEAVAENVTGEGRIAIAHDARRSEVYLQIFDLKAGHVIPVSRPLAVPLCEVEDCLDGKVTAVFGTGVELVKTALSQDVMNKLAFPDIPPEPDAATVGRMIHAHLAAGGHVDEVVPLYLRPPDAVAAKPVTYSFHNQ
;
A
#
# COMPACT_ATOMS: atom_id res chain seq x y z
N GLY A 1 -3.94 -10.20 -9.48
CA GLY A 1 -4.87 -9.20 -8.93
C GLY A 1 -4.22 -7.82 -8.98
N VAL A 2 -4.97 -6.76 -8.66
CA VAL A 2 -4.45 -5.37 -8.53
C VAL A 2 -4.59 -4.96 -7.07
N THR A 3 -3.53 -4.43 -6.48
CA THR A 3 -3.56 -3.91 -5.11
C THR A 3 -4.10 -2.47 -5.09
N THR A 4 -4.64 -2.06 -3.95
CA THR A 4 -5.05 -0.67 -3.73
C THR A 4 -3.88 0.30 -3.93
N LEU A 5 -2.67 -0.06 -3.49
CA LEU A 5 -1.50 0.80 -3.61
C LEU A 5 -1.10 1.04 -5.08
N GLU A 6 -1.11 -0.02 -5.91
CA GLU A 6 -0.86 0.11 -7.35
C GLU A 6 -1.95 0.96 -8.04
N ALA A 7 -3.23 0.73 -7.70
CA ALA A 7 -4.33 1.49 -8.28
C ALA A 7 -4.28 2.98 -7.92
N VAL A 8 -3.86 3.33 -6.71
CA VAL A 8 -3.68 4.72 -6.29
C VAL A 8 -2.42 5.33 -6.93
N ALA A 9 -1.35 4.55 -7.12
CA ALA A 9 -0.15 5.03 -7.80
C ALA A 9 -0.43 5.48 -9.25
N GLU A 10 -1.36 4.82 -9.94
CA GLU A 10 -1.82 5.20 -11.29
C GLU A 10 -2.58 6.54 -11.34
N ASN A 11 -3.05 7.07 -10.21
CA ASN A 11 -3.62 8.42 -10.15
C ASN A 11 -2.55 9.51 -10.17
N VAL A 12 -1.28 9.15 -9.96
CA VAL A 12 -0.17 10.10 -9.89
C VAL A 12 0.36 10.37 -11.30
N THR A 13 0.55 11.65 -11.61
CA THR A 13 1.17 12.08 -12.87
C THR A 13 2.55 12.66 -12.61
N GLY A 14 3.43 12.58 -13.61
CA GLY A 14 4.79 13.11 -13.54
C GLY A 14 5.85 12.02 -13.64
N GLU A 15 7.05 12.34 -13.17
CA GLU A 15 8.24 11.50 -13.25
C GLU A 15 8.95 11.48 -11.89
N GLY A 16 9.66 10.38 -11.61
CA GLY A 16 10.46 10.24 -10.40
C GLY A 16 9.91 9.20 -9.44
N ARG A 17 10.50 9.13 -8.24
CA ARG A 17 10.18 8.09 -7.26
C ARG A 17 9.22 8.60 -6.20
N ILE A 18 8.14 7.84 -6.01
CA ILE A 18 7.06 8.19 -5.10
C ILE A 18 6.81 7.07 -4.10
N ALA A 19 6.18 7.40 -2.97
CA ALA A 19 5.62 6.43 -2.06
C ALA A 19 4.09 6.59 -1.98
N ILE A 20 3.37 5.47 -2.03
CA ILE A 20 1.95 5.43 -1.68
C ILE A 20 1.83 4.91 -0.25
N ALA A 21 1.24 5.72 0.62
CA ALA A 21 0.96 5.40 2.01
C ALA A 21 -0.56 5.41 2.25
N HIS A 22 -1.10 4.28 2.68
CA HIS A 22 -2.51 4.12 3.00
C HIS A 22 -2.68 3.88 4.51
N ASP A 23 -3.65 4.53 5.16
CA ASP A 23 -3.91 4.31 6.60
C ASP A 23 -4.28 2.83 6.83
N ALA A 24 -3.46 2.12 7.63
CA ALA A 24 -3.65 0.71 8.00
C ALA A 24 -4.24 0.55 9.41
N ARG A 25 -4.57 1.68 10.07
CA ARG A 25 -4.94 1.79 11.49
C ARG A 25 -3.79 1.39 12.42
N ARG A 26 -4.01 1.49 13.74
CA ARG A 26 -3.09 1.02 14.79
C ARG A 26 -1.66 1.59 14.71
N SER A 27 -1.54 2.85 14.29
CA SER A 27 -0.24 3.49 14.09
C SER A 27 0.63 2.76 13.06
N GLU A 28 0.01 2.28 11.99
CA GLU A 28 0.66 1.68 10.83
C GLU A 28 0.14 2.30 9.53
N VAL A 29 0.94 2.21 8.48
CA VAL A 29 0.53 2.49 7.09
C VAL A 29 0.86 1.31 6.18
N TYR A 30 0.01 1.06 5.18
CA TYR A 30 0.42 0.24 4.05
C TYR A 30 1.24 1.10 3.10
N LEU A 31 2.50 0.71 2.88
CA LEU A 31 3.48 1.49 2.15
C LEU A 31 4.02 0.70 0.95
N GLN A 32 4.12 1.36 -0.20
CA GLN A 32 4.85 0.84 -1.36
C GLN A 32 5.48 1.99 -2.15
N ILE A 33 6.68 1.74 -2.70
CA ILE A 33 7.46 2.71 -3.48
C ILE A 33 7.34 2.36 -4.97
N PHE A 34 7.18 3.38 -5.79
CA PHE A 34 7.05 3.27 -7.24
C PHE A 34 7.96 4.29 -7.95
N ASP A 35 8.47 3.91 -9.12
CA ASP A 35 9.03 4.85 -10.09
C ASP A 35 7.96 5.20 -11.12
N LEU A 36 7.75 6.50 -11.33
CA LEU A 36 6.98 7.04 -12.45
C LEU A 36 7.95 7.33 -13.59
N LYS A 37 7.79 6.60 -14.70
CA LYS A 37 8.66 6.76 -15.87
C LYS A 37 7.92 6.62 -17.18
N ALA A 38 8.00 7.64 -18.03
CA ALA A 38 7.36 7.68 -19.34
C ALA A 38 5.86 7.32 -19.29
N GLY A 39 5.16 7.79 -18.25
CA GLY A 39 3.75 7.49 -18.03
C GLY A 39 3.47 6.07 -17.50
N HIS A 40 4.49 5.33 -17.08
CA HIS A 40 4.33 4.02 -16.45
C HIS A 40 4.62 4.10 -14.95
N VAL A 41 3.79 3.41 -14.17
CA VAL A 41 4.01 3.16 -12.74
C VAL A 41 4.74 1.83 -12.58
N ILE A 42 5.95 1.86 -12.01
CA ILE A 42 6.81 0.67 -11.88
C ILE A 42 7.07 0.42 -10.38
N PRO A 43 6.67 -0.74 -9.82
CA PRO A 43 6.92 -1.04 -8.41
C PRO A 43 8.42 -1.19 -8.14
N VAL A 44 8.92 -0.49 -7.13
CA VAL A 44 10.32 -0.53 -6.68
C VAL A 44 10.45 -1.40 -5.43
N SER A 45 9.45 -1.34 -4.55
CA SER A 45 9.37 -2.17 -3.35
C SER A 45 8.13 -3.06 -3.40
N ARG A 46 8.14 -4.06 -2.50
CA ARG A 46 6.95 -4.85 -2.19
C ARG A 46 6.03 -4.00 -1.29
N PRO A 47 4.71 -4.20 -1.33
CA PRO A 47 3.81 -3.61 -0.35
C PRO A 47 4.10 -4.16 1.05
N LEU A 48 4.11 -3.28 2.06
CA LEU A 48 4.39 -3.62 3.45
C LEU A 48 3.39 -2.93 4.38
N ALA A 49 3.04 -3.57 5.50
CA ALA A 49 2.48 -2.87 6.66
C ALA A 49 3.64 -2.35 7.49
N VAL A 50 3.73 -1.02 7.66
CA VAL A 50 4.87 -0.34 8.28
C VAL A 50 4.40 0.41 9.52
N PRO A 51 4.96 0.13 10.71
CA PRO A 51 4.75 0.96 11.90
C PRO A 51 5.16 2.41 11.64
N LEU A 52 4.39 3.38 12.13
CA LEU A 52 4.68 4.81 11.90
C LEU A 52 6.11 5.17 12.33
N CYS A 53 6.60 4.63 13.44
CA CYS A 53 7.96 4.87 13.92
C CYS A 53 9.08 4.36 12.99
N GLU A 54 8.77 3.51 12.02
CA GLU A 54 9.71 2.92 11.05
C GLU A 54 9.52 3.46 9.63
N VAL A 55 8.54 4.35 9.42
CA VAL A 55 8.20 4.87 8.08
C VAL A 55 9.39 5.59 7.44
N GLU A 56 10.10 6.43 8.19
CA GLU A 56 11.26 7.17 7.67
C GLU A 56 12.35 6.23 7.14
N ASP A 57 12.64 5.14 7.87
CA ASP A 57 13.64 4.14 7.48
C ASP A 57 13.21 3.34 6.24
N CYS A 58 11.90 3.23 6.00
CA CYS A 58 11.35 2.54 4.84
C CYS A 58 11.32 3.41 3.57
N LEU A 59 11.37 4.73 3.71
CA LEU A 59 11.46 5.63 2.57
C LEU A 59 12.89 5.64 2.04
N ASP A 60 13.08 5.21 0.79
CA ASP A 60 14.38 5.37 0.18
C ASP A 60 14.69 6.85 -0.08
N GLY A 61 15.96 7.22 -0.02
CA GLY A 61 16.40 8.62 -0.18
C GLY A 61 16.16 9.24 -1.56
N LYS A 62 15.58 8.49 -2.51
CA LYS A 62 15.18 8.99 -3.83
C LYS A 62 13.68 9.33 -3.89
N VAL A 63 12.88 8.91 -2.91
CA VAL A 63 11.47 9.29 -2.82
C VAL A 63 11.37 10.82 -2.74
N THR A 64 10.59 11.41 -3.64
CA THR A 64 10.39 12.87 -3.70
C THR A 64 8.99 13.28 -3.27
N ALA A 65 8.04 12.35 -3.22
CA ALA A 65 6.66 12.65 -2.84
C ALA A 65 5.97 11.44 -2.19
N VAL A 66 5.06 11.73 -1.26
CA VAL A 66 4.20 10.73 -0.61
C VAL A 66 2.74 11.06 -0.88
N PHE A 67 1.96 10.05 -1.26
CA PHE A 67 0.54 10.17 -1.60
C PHE A 67 -0.31 9.14 -0.84
N GLY A 68 -1.63 9.34 -0.85
CA GLY A 68 -2.61 8.40 -0.29
C GLY A 68 -3.19 8.83 1.05
N THR A 69 -4.11 8.01 1.57
CA THR A 69 -4.89 8.32 2.79
C THR A 69 -4.04 8.38 4.07
N GLY A 70 -2.84 7.79 4.05
CA GLY A 70 -1.91 7.76 5.19
C GLY A 70 -0.98 8.96 5.29
N VAL A 71 -1.03 9.93 4.36
CA VAL A 71 -0.07 11.05 4.28
C VAL A 71 0.04 11.84 5.58
N GLU A 72 -1.08 12.18 6.22
CA GLU A 72 -1.04 12.95 7.46
C GLU A 72 -0.41 12.16 8.62
N LEU A 73 -0.59 10.83 8.64
CA LEU A 73 0.09 9.96 9.62
C LEU A 73 1.59 9.86 9.34
N VAL A 74 1.99 9.80 8.07
CA VAL A 74 3.41 9.81 7.69
C VAL A 74 4.07 11.10 8.14
N LYS A 75 3.44 12.27 7.90
CA LYS A 75 4.00 13.57 8.30
C LYS A 75 4.32 13.67 9.80
N THR A 76 3.52 13.05 10.68
CA THR A 76 3.77 13.10 12.13
C THR A 76 4.95 12.22 12.56
N ALA A 77 5.36 11.28 11.72
CA ALA A 77 6.43 10.33 12.00
C ALA A 77 7.78 10.71 11.38
N LEU A 78 7.82 11.69 10.46
CA LEU A 78 9.03 12.13 9.80
C LEU A 78 9.79 13.17 10.61
N SER A 79 11.12 13.07 10.58
CA SER A 79 12.03 14.14 10.97
C SER A 79 11.84 15.37 10.07
N GLN A 80 12.12 16.55 10.61
CA GLN A 80 11.98 17.81 9.87
C GLN A 80 12.85 17.83 8.61
N ASP A 81 14.03 17.22 8.65
CA ASP A 81 14.97 17.18 7.54
C ASP A 81 14.45 16.34 6.35
N VAL A 82 13.77 15.22 6.65
CA VAL A 82 13.14 14.39 5.61
C VAL A 82 11.86 15.06 5.12
N MET A 83 11.05 15.62 6.03
CA MET A 83 9.83 16.34 5.69
C MET A 83 10.08 17.50 4.71
N ASN A 84 11.19 18.23 4.87
CA ASN A 84 11.56 19.34 3.99
C ASN A 84 11.97 18.90 2.57
N LYS A 85 12.26 17.61 2.35
CA LYS A 85 12.67 17.07 1.04
C LYS A 85 11.53 16.40 0.28
N LEU A 86 10.39 16.17 0.95
CA LEU A 86 9.25 15.47 0.39
C LEU A 86 8.13 16.44 0.04
N ALA A 87 7.51 16.21 -1.11
CA ALA A 87 6.23 16.81 -1.45
C ALA A 87 5.07 15.94 -0.91
N PHE A 88 3.97 16.59 -0.57
CA PHE A 88 2.72 15.93 -0.15
C PHE A 88 1.54 16.48 -0.96
N PRO A 89 1.48 16.21 -2.27
CA PRO A 89 0.43 16.77 -3.12
C PRO A 89 -0.94 16.16 -2.80
N ASP A 90 -1.99 16.97 -2.93
CA ASP A 90 -3.36 16.52 -2.79
C ASP A 90 -3.86 15.93 -4.11
N ILE A 91 -4.12 14.63 -4.12
CA ILE A 91 -4.71 13.89 -5.24
C ILE A 91 -5.82 12.99 -4.71
N PRO A 92 -6.76 12.53 -5.57
CA PRO A 92 -7.74 11.52 -5.17
C PRO A 92 -7.04 10.28 -4.57
N PRO A 93 -7.19 10.03 -3.25
CA PRO A 93 -6.40 9.02 -2.56
C PRO A 93 -7.01 7.62 -2.65
N GLU A 94 -8.21 7.53 -3.24
CA GLU A 94 -8.98 6.30 -3.39
C GLU A 94 -8.69 5.63 -4.76
N PRO A 95 -8.75 4.30 -4.83
CA PRO A 95 -8.61 3.59 -6.10
C PRO A 95 -9.79 3.87 -7.03
N ASP A 96 -9.50 4.12 -8.31
CA ASP A 96 -10.51 4.27 -9.36
C ASP A 96 -10.80 2.91 -10.04
N ALA A 97 -12.06 2.51 -10.08
CA ALA A 97 -12.50 1.27 -10.73
C ALA A 97 -12.18 1.21 -12.23
N ALA A 98 -12.26 2.34 -12.93
CA ALA A 98 -11.88 2.43 -14.34
C ALA A 98 -10.37 2.23 -14.51
N THR A 99 -9.55 2.75 -13.59
CA THR A 99 -8.10 2.52 -13.56
C THR A 99 -7.78 1.05 -13.34
N VAL A 100 -8.39 0.41 -12.34
CA VAL A 100 -8.23 -1.03 -12.10
C VAL A 100 -8.61 -1.86 -13.35
N GLY A 101 -9.71 -1.50 -14.01
CA GLY A 101 -10.13 -2.14 -15.25
C GLY A 101 -9.09 -2.02 -16.38
N ARG A 102 -8.51 -0.82 -16.56
CA ARG A 102 -7.44 -0.59 -17.55
C ARG A 102 -6.19 -1.41 -17.24
N MET A 103 -5.78 -1.47 -15.97
CA MET A 103 -4.60 -2.24 -15.54
C MET A 103 -4.76 -3.73 -15.86
N ILE A 104 -5.90 -4.32 -15.50
CA ILE A 104 -6.19 -5.73 -15.81
C ILE A 104 -6.27 -5.96 -17.32
N HIS A 105 -6.90 -5.04 -18.07
CA HIS A 105 -6.96 -5.15 -19.53
C HIS A 105 -5.56 -5.14 -20.15
N ALA A 106 -4.69 -4.22 -19.73
CA ALA A 106 -3.30 -4.15 -20.21
C ALA A 106 -2.51 -5.42 -19.85
N HIS A 107 -2.66 -5.94 -18.63
CA HIS A 107 -2.05 -7.19 -18.18
C HIS A 107 -2.46 -8.38 -19.06
N LEU A 108 -3.76 -8.53 -19.33
CA LEU A 108 -4.28 -9.58 -20.21
C LEU A 108 -3.81 -9.41 -21.66
N ALA A 109 -3.80 -8.18 -22.17
CA ALA A 109 -3.33 -7.88 -23.53
C ALA A 109 -1.83 -8.19 -23.71
N ALA A 110 -1.04 -8.10 -22.64
CA ALA A 110 0.36 -8.50 -22.62
C ALA A 110 0.58 -10.02 -22.46
N GLY A 111 -0.49 -10.83 -22.50
CA GLY A 111 -0.42 -12.28 -22.32
C GLY A 111 -0.41 -12.75 -20.87
N GLY A 112 -0.64 -11.85 -19.91
CA GLY A 112 -0.87 -12.21 -18.52
C GLY A 112 -2.16 -13.02 -18.33
N HIS A 113 -2.24 -13.77 -17.25
CA HIS A 113 -3.45 -14.46 -16.82
C HIS A 113 -3.96 -13.91 -15.48
N VAL A 114 -5.23 -14.18 -15.20
CA VAL A 114 -5.85 -13.89 -13.91
C VAL A 114 -5.92 -15.19 -13.13
N ASP A 115 -5.23 -15.23 -12.00
CA ASP A 115 -5.30 -16.32 -11.02
C ASP A 115 -6.51 -16.18 -10.10
N GLU A 116 -6.64 -17.10 -9.15
CA GLU A 116 -7.62 -17.00 -8.07
C GLU A 116 -7.54 -15.64 -7.37
N VAL A 117 -8.68 -14.98 -7.20
CA VAL A 117 -8.77 -13.68 -6.55
C VAL A 117 -8.71 -13.89 -5.03
N VAL A 118 -7.52 -13.67 -4.46
CA VAL A 118 -7.28 -13.74 -3.02
C VAL A 118 -6.86 -12.37 -2.46
N PRO A 119 -7.28 -12.02 -1.22
CA PRO A 119 -6.77 -10.84 -0.56
C PRO A 119 -5.26 -10.92 -0.29
N LEU A 120 -4.56 -9.80 -0.46
CA LEU A 120 -3.18 -9.66 -0.01
C LEU A 120 -3.15 -9.29 1.49
N TYR A 121 -2.87 -10.27 2.33
CA TYR A 121 -2.70 -10.04 3.77
C TYR A 121 -1.28 -9.56 4.09
N LEU A 122 -1.15 -8.27 4.41
CA LEU A 122 0.11 -7.66 4.85
C LEU A 122 0.33 -7.72 6.37
N ARG A 123 -0.72 -8.09 7.12
CA ARG A 123 -0.70 -8.23 8.58
C ARG A 123 -1.25 -9.59 8.99
N PRO A 124 -0.76 -10.20 10.08
CA PRO A 124 -1.45 -11.33 10.70
C PRO A 124 -2.89 -10.96 11.10
N PRO A 125 -3.81 -11.94 11.12
CA PRO A 125 -5.18 -11.71 11.56
C PRO A 125 -5.20 -11.30 13.04
N ASP A 126 -6.07 -10.34 13.37
CA ASP A 126 -6.24 -9.85 14.74
C ASP A 126 -6.97 -10.86 15.65
N ALA A 127 -7.77 -11.72 15.04
CA ALA A 127 -8.53 -12.74 15.73
C ALA A 127 -7.77 -14.08 15.67
N VAL A 128 -7.49 -14.65 16.84
CA VAL A 128 -7.06 -16.04 16.96
C VAL A 128 -8.32 -16.88 17.13
N ALA A 129 -8.42 -18.00 16.39
CA ALA A 129 -9.52 -18.94 16.56
C ALA A 129 -9.61 -19.39 18.03
N ALA A 130 -10.82 -19.32 18.60
CA ALA A 130 -11.04 -19.77 19.97
C ALA A 130 -10.63 -21.25 20.09
N LYS A 131 -9.91 -21.60 21.15
CA LYS A 131 -9.61 -23.01 21.46
C LYS A 131 -10.95 -23.73 21.68
N PRO A 132 -11.17 -24.91 21.08
CA PRO A 132 -12.38 -25.69 21.31
C PRO A 132 -12.57 -25.92 22.82
N VAL A 133 -13.71 -25.49 23.35
CA VAL A 133 -14.06 -25.80 24.73
C VAL A 133 -14.45 -27.27 24.78
N THR A 134 -13.60 -28.10 25.39
CA THR A 134 -13.93 -29.51 25.63
C THR A 134 -14.73 -29.58 26.91
N TYR A 135 -16.01 -29.93 26.83
CA TYR A 135 -16.86 -30.10 28.01
C TYR A 135 -16.77 -31.54 28.53
N SER A 136 -16.57 -31.69 29.84
CA SER A 136 -16.32 -32.99 30.49
C SER A 136 -17.56 -33.88 30.70
N PHE A 137 -18.72 -33.57 30.11
CA PHE A 137 -19.98 -34.28 30.44
C PHE A 137 -20.37 -35.45 29.53
N HIS A 138 -19.48 -35.93 28.65
CA HIS A 138 -19.72 -37.20 27.94
C HIS A 138 -18.98 -38.33 28.64
N ASN A 139 -19.58 -38.83 29.71
CA ASN A 139 -19.52 -40.23 30.18
C ASN A 139 -20.44 -40.34 31.41
N GLN A 140 -21.74 -40.48 31.17
CA GLN A 140 -22.64 -41.16 32.09
C GLN A 140 -23.25 -42.35 31.36
#